data_AF-A0A7W0WQ26-F1
#
_entry.id   AF-A0A7W0WQ26-F1
#
_cell.length_a   1.000
_cell.length_b   1.000
_cell.length_c   1.000
_cell.angle_alpha   90.00
_cell.angle_beta   90.00
_cell.angle_gamma   90.00
#
_symmetry.space_group_name_H-M   'P 1'
#
loop_
_entity.id
_entity.type
_entity.pdbx_description
1 polymer ?
#
loop_
_entity_poly.entity_id
_entity_poly.type
_entity_poly.pdbx_seq_one_letter_code
_entity_poly.pdbx_strand_id
1 'polypeptide(L)'
;MRPGGRSCKDSRVAKAEEIHLELSGHQVRVSNPKKIYFPKAGITKLELVEYYVAVAEGAVRGVARRPMILKRYVNGVEAEPFYQKRVDKKRPEWIETAVFKFPSGRSAEEIVVNNTAQLVYVVNLGCVDLNPHAIRAEHMENPDELRIDLDPVPGVAWSQIVEVARVAREVLTDYGLVGWPKTSGSRGAHVWVRIAPQWPFKVVRAAALALAREIERRAPAIATAKWWKEERHGVFVDYNQNARDRTTASAYSVRATPDARVSMPLSWDDFFTANPLDFTLRTVPAMFAARGDAHAGIDETVGSIEKLLVLAKEQGEEEGPRTKKREPKAKLPVITIAQAKLKPDALAGLERWKAKYPEIAAKLAPEDILIDTNRGRATAWYRIRINLKNVPEAERPPAEPPDPDYDPKTEYG
;
A
#
# COMPACT_ATOMS: atom_id res chain seq x y z
N MET A 1 45.46 -47.23 -21.17
CA MET A 1 43.99 -47.29 -21.25
C MET A 1 43.43 -46.36 -20.17
N ARG A 2 42.95 -45.17 -20.59
CA ARG A 2 42.04 -44.22 -19.92
C ARG A 2 42.39 -43.62 -18.52
N PRO A 3 41.92 -42.38 -18.26
CA PRO A 3 42.75 -41.33 -17.66
C PRO A 3 42.26 -40.85 -16.28
N GLY A 4 43.16 -40.20 -15.54
CA GLY A 4 42.83 -39.37 -14.40
C GLY A 4 42.12 -38.09 -14.83
N GLY A 5 40.89 -37.88 -14.35
CA GLY A 5 40.13 -36.65 -14.52
C GLY A 5 39.80 -36.04 -13.17
N ARG A 6 40.62 -35.11 -12.68
CA ARG A 6 40.16 -34.09 -11.72
C ARG A 6 39.39 -33.05 -12.51
N SER A 7 38.07 -33.18 -12.55
CA SER A 7 37.18 -32.11 -12.94
C SER A 7 37.18 -31.06 -11.83
N CYS A 8 37.93 -29.97 -12.06
CA CYS A 8 37.77 -28.73 -11.32
C CYS A 8 36.42 -28.14 -11.78
N LYS A 9 35.38 -28.27 -10.96
CA LYS A 9 34.10 -27.58 -11.20
C LYS A 9 34.34 -26.09 -10.95
N ASP A 10 34.69 -25.39 -12.00
CA ASP A 10 34.67 -23.93 -12.06
C ASP A 10 33.20 -23.49 -12.03
N SER A 11 32.60 -23.44 -10.83
CA SER A 11 31.26 -22.90 -10.62
C SER A 11 31.33 -21.38 -10.65
N ARG A 12 31.52 -20.81 -11.85
CA ARG A 12 31.29 -19.39 -12.08
C ARG A 12 29.81 -19.13 -11.95
N VAL A 13 29.39 -18.70 -10.76
CA VAL A 13 28.10 -18.02 -10.58
C VAL A 13 28.13 -16.84 -11.54
N ALA A 14 27.31 -16.90 -12.59
CA ALA A 14 27.16 -15.79 -13.54
C ALA A 14 26.86 -14.53 -12.72
N LYS A 15 27.76 -13.53 -12.79
CA LYS A 15 27.61 -12.27 -12.08
C LYS A 15 26.27 -11.69 -12.51
N ALA A 16 25.33 -11.53 -11.57
CA ALA A 16 24.01 -11.00 -11.87
C ALA A 16 24.19 -9.65 -12.58
N GLU A 17 23.60 -9.49 -13.77
CA GLU A 17 23.64 -8.22 -14.48
C GLU A 17 23.07 -7.12 -13.57
N GLU A 18 23.84 -6.04 -13.44
CA GLU A 18 23.44 -4.84 -12.74
C GLU A 18 23.87 -3.62 -13.55
N ILE A 19 23.13 -2.53 -13.39
CA ILE A 19 23.46 -1.22 -13.96
C ILE A 19 23.57 -0.20 -12.82
N HIS A 20 24.26 0.89 -13.09
CA HIS A 20 24.43 2.00 -12.16
C HIS A 20 23.96 3.27 -12.84
N LEU A 21 23.06 4.01 -12.18
CA LEU A 21 22.49 5.26 -12.68
C LEU A 21 22.96 6.41 -11.80
N GLU A 22 23.47 7.48 -12.40
CA GLU A 22 23.78 8.73 -11.67
C GLU A 22 22.51 9.59 -11.61
N LEU A 23 21.90 9.69 -10.43
CA LEU A 23 20.63 10.39 -10.22
C LEU A 23 20.75 11.29 -9.00
N SER A 24 20.37 12.56 -9.13
CA SER A 24 20.36 13.52 -8.00
C SER A 24 21.68 13.55 -7.19
N GLY A 25 22.83 13.38 -7.85
CA GLY A 25 24.15 13.36 -7.21
C GLY A 25 24.53 12.04 -6.52
N HIS A 26 23.77 10.96 -6.76
CA HIS A 26 24.02 9.64 -6.19
C HIS A 26 24.08 8.57 -7.28
N GLN A 27 25.04 7.65 -7.11
CA GLN A 27 25.08 6.43 -7.89
C GLN A 27 24.10 5.40 -7.34
N VAL A 28 23.08 5.05 -8.12
CA VAL A 28 22.01 4.11 -7.75
C VAL A 28 22.18 2.81 -8.52
N ARG A 29 22.46 1.73 -7.78
CA ARG A 29 22.57 0.38 -8.34
C ARG A 29 21.20 -0.24 -8.61
N VAL A 30 20.95 -0.67 -9.85
CA VAL A 30 19.77 -1.45 -10.25
C VAL A 30 20.16 -2.88 -10.56
N SER A 31 19.68 -3.82 -9.74
CA SER A 31 19.99 -5.25 -9.87
C SER A 31 18.91 -6.00 -10.65
N ASN A 32 19.28 -7.07 -11.36
CA ASN A 32 18.36 -7.91 -12.14
C ASN A 32 17.48 -7.09 -13.11
N PRO A 33 18.06 -6.22 -13.95
CA PRO A 33 17.30 -5.29 -14.80
C PRO A 33 16.34 -6.02 -15.74
N LYS A 34 16.72 -7.19 -16.26
CA LYS A 34 15.93 -8.02 -17.16
C LYS A 34 14.81 -8.83 -16.48
N LYS A 35 14.67 -8.77 -15.14
CA LYS A 35 13.62 -9.52 -14.44
C LYS A 35 12.25 -9.02 -14.87
N ILE A 36 11.39 -9.93 -15.32
CA ILE A 36 10.02 -9.61 -15.72
C ILE A 36 9.18 -9.32 -14.46
N TYR A 37 8.61 -8.12 -14.39
CA TYR A 37 7.71 -7.71 -13.31
C TYR A 37 6.24 -7.83 -13.72
N PHE A 38 5.93 -7.57 -14.99
CA PHE A 38 4.58 -7.73 -15.54
C PHE A 38 4.61 -8.75 -16.69
N PRO A 39 4.38 -10.04 -16.41
CA PRO A 39 4.46 -11.09 -17.43
C PRO A 39 3.56 -10.85 -18.64
N LYS A 40 2.30 -10.42 -18.40
CA LYS A 40 1.33 -10.17 -19.48
C LYS A 40 1.70 -9.01 -20.39
N ALA A 41 2.30 -7.95 -19.85
CA ALA A 41 2.76 -6.80 -20.62
C ALA A 41 4.21 -6.93 -21.13
N GLY A 42 4.93 -7.98 -20.69
CA GLY A 42 6.34 -8.19 -20.99
C GLY A 42 7.26 -7.10 -20.42
N ILE A 43 6.86 -6.44 -19.32
CA ILE A 43 7.60 -5.31 -18.75
C ILE A 43 8.64 -5.81 -17.75
N THR A 44 9.87 -5.38 -17.97
CA THR A 44 11.04 -5.65 -17.13
C THR A 44 11.15 -4.68 -15.94
N LYS A 45 11.98 -5.04 -14.97
CA LYS A 45 12.36 -4.14 -13.87
C LYS A 45 13.05 -2.87 -14.37
N LEU A 46 13.87 -2.98 -15.42
CA LEU A 46 14.54 -1.83 -16.01
C LEU A 46 13.53 -0.84 -16.61
N GLU A 47 12.57 -1.32 -17.39
CA GLU A 47 11.51 -0.46 -17.94
C GLU A 47 10.70 0.26 -16.83
N LEU A 48 10.43 -0.42 -15.70
CA LEU A 48 9.79 0.22 -14.56
C LEU A 48 10.67 1.34 -13.95
N VAL A 49 11.98 1.13 -13.87
CA VAL A 49 12.92 2.16 -13.42
C VAL A 49 12.94 3.34 -14.41
N GLU A 50 13.07 3.06 -15.70
CA GLU A 50 13.10 4.07 -16.76
C GLU A 50 11.82 4.91 -16.79
N TYR A 51 10.66 4.28 -16.60
CA TYR A 51 9.39 4.97 -16.42
C TYR A 51 9.47 5.99 -15.28
N TYR A 52 9.89 5.57 -14.09
CA TYR A 52 9.95 6.47 -12.93
C TYR A 52 11.01 7.56 -13.08
N VAL A 53 12.09 7.33 -13.83
CA VAL A 53 13.04 8.39 -14.20
C VAL A 53 12.36 9.40 -15.14
N ALA A 54 11.61 8.93 -16.13
CA ALA A 54 10.95 9.80 -17.12
C ALA A 54 9.86 10.71 -16.50
N VAL A 55 9.17 10.24 -15.46
CA VAL A 55 8.13 11.02 -14.75
C VAL A 55 8.59 11.51 -13.37
N ALA A 56 9.91 11.52 -13.11
CA ALA A 56 10.45 11.70 -11.77
C ALA A 56 9.97 12.98 -11.08
N GLU A 57 9.89 14.09 -11.81
CA GLU A 57 9.44 15.37 -11.25
C GLU A 57 8.03 15.26 -10.62
N GLY A 58 7.06 14.74 -11.38
CA GLY A 58 5.69 14.55 -10.89
C GLY A 58 5.56 13.41 -9.88
N ALA A 59 6.27 12.29 -10.08
CA ALA A 59 6.24 11.16 -9.16
C ALA A 59 6.81 11.53 -7.79
N VAL A 60 7.94 12.26 -7.77
CA VAL A 60 8.54 12.79 -6.53
C VAL A 60 7.59 13.78 -5.87
N ARG A 61 6.95 14.71 -6.60
CA ARG A 61 5.97 15.65 -6.04
C ARG A 61 4.87 14.93 -5.24
N GLY A 62 4.36 13.80 -5.75
CA GLY A 62 3.33 13.01 -5.07
C GLY A 62 3.78 12.31 -3.78
N VAL A 63 5.08 12.05 -3.60
CA VAL A 63 5.62 11.34 -2.43
C VAL A 63 6.56 12.18 -1.55
N ALA A 64 6.90 13.40 -1.99
CA ALA A 64 7.93 14.24 -1.41
C ALA A 64 7.71 14.48 0.08
N ARG A 65 8.72 14.18 0.88
CA ARG A 65 8.76 14.36 2.35
C ARG A 65 7.76 13.49 3.10
N ARG A 66 7.12 12.52 2.45
CA ARG A 66 6.12 11.65 3.08
C ARG A 66 6.76 10.33 3.51
N PRO A 67 6.60 9.91 4.78
CA PRO A 67 6.85 8.51 5.12
C PRO A 67 5.91 7.64 4.29
N MET A 68 6.39 6.50 3.82
CA MET A 68 5.60 5.61 2.96
C MET A 68 5.72 4.14 3.32
N ILE A 69 4.63 3.42 3.07
CA ILE A 69 4.60 1.96 3.09
C ILE A 69 5.04 1.49 1.70
N LEU A 70 6.06 0.66 1.60
CA LEU A 70 6.46 0.08 0.32
C LEU A 70 5.68 -1.20 0.08
N LYS A 71 4.90 -1.26 -1.01
CA LYS A 71 4.27 -2.49 -1.48
C LYS A 71 5.15 -3.12 -2.56
N ARG A 72 5.94 -4.10 -2.15
CA ARG A 72 7.03 -4.68 -2.93
C ARG A 72 6.60 -5.95 -3.64
N TYR A 73 6.78 -5.99 -4.96
CA TYR A 73 6.53 -7.13 -5.83
C TYR A 73 7.86 -7.73 -6.28
N VAL A 74 8.62 -8.26 -5.31
CA VAL A 74 10.00 -8.72 -5.53
C VAL A 74 10.08 -9.76 -6.65
N ASN A 75 9.02 -10.57 -6.82
CA ASN A 75 8.90 -11.64 -7.82
C ASN A 75 7.89 -11.34 -8.94
N GLY A 76 7.59 -10.06 -9.19
CA GLY A 76 6.59 -9.64 -10.17
C GLY A 76 5.18 -9.55 -9.61
N VAL A 77 4.28 -8.95 -10.38
CA VAL A 77 2.95 -8.52 -9.91
C VAL A 77 1.94 -9.64 -9.74
N GLU A 78 2.20 -10.81 -10.32
CA GLU A 78 1.36 -12.01 -10.16
C GLU A 78 1.71 -12.81 -8.89
N ALA A 79 2.83 -12.49 -8.22
CA ALA A 79 3.21 -13.07 -6.95
C ALA A 79 2.68 -12.25 -5.76
N GLU A 80 2.63 -12.89 -4.58
CA GLU A 80 2.17 -12.24 -3.35
C GLU A 80 3.06 -11.01 -3.01
N PRO A 81 2.46 -9.83 -2.79
CA PRO A 81 3.23 -8.63 -2.43
C PRO A 81 3.75 -8.69 -1.00
N PHE A 82 4.89 -8.03 -0.79
CA PHE A 82 5.49 -7.80 0.51
C PHE A 82 5.29 -6.34 0.93
N TYR A 83 4.57 -6.10 2.02
CA TYR A 83 4.42 -4.75 2.58
C TYR A 83 5.55 -4.45 3.57
N GLN A 84 6.36 -3.46 3.26
CA GLN A 84 7.44 -2.99 4.12
C GLN A 84 7.07 -1.64 4.71
N LYS A 85 6.91 -1.59 6.04
CA LYS A 85 6.75 -0.34 6.80
C LYS A 85 8.10 0.11 7.36
N ARG A 86 8.76 -0.80 8.08
CA ARG A 86 10.07 -0.53 8.69
C ARG A 86 11.18 -0.62 7.64
N VAL A 87 12.06 0.38 7.64
CA VAL A 87 13.27 0.41 6.82
C VAL A 87 14.27 -0.67 7.26
N ASP A 88 15.09 -1.14 6.31
CA ASP A 88 16.24 -1.98 6.63
C ASP A 88 17.36 -1.17 7.28
N LYS A 89 18.07 -1.77 8.26
CA LYS A 89 19.26 -1.16 8.88
C LYS A 89 20.41 -1.00 7.90
N LYS A 90 20.56 -1.94 6.97
CA LYS A 90 21.57 -1.90 5.90
C LYS A 90 20.96 -1.20 4.68
N ARG A 91 21.13 0.12 4.60
CA ARG A 91 20.68 0.98 3.50
C ARG A 91 21.76 2.04 3.18
N PRO A 92 21.75 2.63 1.98
CA PRO A 92 22.60 3.79 1.69
C PRO A 92 22.29 4.96 2.62
N GLU A 93 23.32 5.72 3.02
CA GLU A 93 23.19 6.84 3.97
C GLU A 93 22.28 7.97 3.48
N TRP A 94 22.19 8.15 2.16
CA TRP A 94 21.33 9.14 1.51
C TRP A 94 19.84 8.75 1.45
N ILE A 95 19.46 7.59 2.01
CA ILE A 95 18.04 7.21 2.19
C ILE A 95 17.51 7.83 3.49
N GLU A 96 16.66 8.83 3.32
CA GLU A 96 15.98 9.51 4.40
C GLU A 96 14.85 8.67 4.99
N THR A 97 14.54 8.93 6.27
CA THR A 97 13.55 8.20 7.03
C THR A 97 12.80 9.10 8.01
N ALA A 98 11.60 8.68 8.41
CA ALA A 98 10.82 9.33 9.47
C ALA A 98 10.16 8.28 10.37
N VAL A 99 10.01 8.60 11.66
CA VAL A 99 9.37 7.69 12.63
C VAL A 99 7.86 7.89 12.63
N PHE A 100 7.15 6.97 11.99
CA PHE A 100 5.69 6.92 11.98
C PHE A 100 5.14 6.19 13.22
N LYS A 101 4.19 6.81 13.93
CA LYS A 101 3.43 6.18 15.03
C LYS A 101 2.10 5.65 14.50
N PHE A 102 1.82 4.38 14.75
CA PHE A 102 0.58 3.71 14.36
C PHE A 102 -0.54 3.99 15.38
N PRO A 103 -1.83 3.84 14.97
CA PRO A 103 -2.97 3.89 15.91
C PRO A 103 -2.85 2.93 17.09
N SER A 104 -2.09 1.84 16.94
CA SER A 104 -1.84 0.87 18.02
C SER A 104 -0.84 1.35 19.07
N GLY A 105 -0.27 2.55 18.96
CA GLY A 105 0.80 3.06 19.82
C GLY A 105 2.21 2.57 19.48
N ARG A 106 2.35 1.63 18.54
CA ARG A 106 3.67 1.16 18.03
C ARG A 106 4.23 2.20 17.06
N SER A 107 5.54 2.16 16.79
CA SER A 107 6.17 2.98 15.76
C SER A 107 7.02 2.16 14.78
N ALA A 108 7.24 2.70 13.59
CA ALA A 108 8.22 2.23 12.62
C ALA A 108 8.98 3.41 12.03
N GLU A 109 10.26 3.22 11.77
CA GLU A 109 11.04 4.12 10.93
C GLU A 109 10.76 3.74 9.47
N GLU A 110 10.10 4.62 8.72
CA GLU A 110 9.68 4.41 7.33
C GLU A 110 10.53 5.26 6.38
N ILE A 111 10.65 4.82 5.11
CA ILE A 111 11.42 5.56 4.09
C ILE A 111 10.67 6.84 3.72
N VAL A 112 11.45 7.91 3.49
CA VAL A 112 11.00 9.17 2.92
C VAL A 112 11.70 9.36 1.57
N VAL A 113 10.95 9.74 0.54
CA VAL A 113 11.45 9.99 -0.81
C VAL A 113 11.31 11.47 -1.12
N ASN A 114 12.41 12.12 -1.50
CA ASN A 114 12.54 13.55 -1.80
C ASN A 114 13.18 13.83 -3.15
N ASN A 115 13.81 12.83 -3.78
CA ASN A 115 14.49 12.99 -5.06
C ASN A 115 14.44 11.72 -5.91
N THR A 116 14.90 11.83 -7.16
CA THR A 116 14.88 10.75 -8.15
C THR A 116 15.72 9.55 -7.72
N ALA A 117 16.85 9.76 -7.04
CA ALA A 117 17.69 8.67 -6.56
C ALA A 117 16.96 7.79 -5.53
N GLN A 118 16.31 8.42 -4.56
CA GLN A 118 15.50 7.74 -3.53
C GLN A 118 14.28 7.05 -4.15
N LEU A 119 13.64 7.66 -5.15
CA LEU A 119 12.55 7.05 -5.91
C LEU A 119 13.03 5.77 -6.62
N VAL A 120 14.10 5.85 -7.41
CA VAL A 120 14.65 4.68 -8.11
C VAL A 120 15.14 3.62 -7.14
N TYR A 121 15.69 4.00 -5.98
CA TYR A 121 16.06 3.05 -4.94
C TYR A 121 14.87 2.22 -4.45
N VAL A 122 13.73 2.85 -4.10
CA VAL A 122 12.56 2.08 -3.63
C VAL A 122 11.95 1.22 -4.73
N VAL A 123 11.96 1.69 -5.98
CA VAL A 123 11.54 0.91 -7.15
C VAL A 123 12.46 -0.30 -7.35
N ASN A 124 13.77 -0.12 -7.18
CA ASN A 124 14.75 -1.19 -7.28
C ASN A 124 14.59 -2.25 -6.16
N LEU A 125 14.07 -1.87 -4.99
CA LEU A 125 13.66 -2.83 -3.95
C LEU A 125 12.42 -3.66 -4.34
N GLY A 126 11.79 -3.34 -5.46
CA GLY A 126 10.58 -3.97 -5.99
C GLY A 126 9.31 -3.21 -5.65
N CYS A 127 9.39 -1.97 -5.14
CA CYS A 127 8.19 -1.17 -4.87
C CYS A 127 7.55 -0.73 -6.19
N VAL A 128 6.49 -1.41 -6.60
CA VAL A 128 5.72 -1.05 -7.80
C VAL A 128 4.72 0.06 -7.44
N ASP A 129 4.02 -0.11 -6.33
CA ASP A 129 2.95 0.77 -5.87
C ASP A 129 3.45 1.66 -4.72
N LEU A 130 3.59 2.96 -4.99
CA LEU A 130 4.01 3.99 -4.04
C LEU A 130 2.83 4.40 -3.14
N ASN A 131 2.97 4.21 -1.82
CA ASN A 131 1.88 4.40 -0.86
C ASN A 131 2.28 5.33 0.29
N PRO A 132 2.35 6.66 0.05
CA PRO A 132 2.67 7.65 1.08
C PRO A 132 1.51 7.89 2.05
N HIS A 133 1.84 8.21 3.31
CA HIS A 133 0.86 8.75 4.26
C HIS A 133 0.47 10.18 3.86
N ALA A 134 -0.70 10.64 4.31
CA ALA A 134 -1.21 12.01 4.06
C ALA A 134 -0.51 13.11 4.89
N ILE A 135 0.69 12.84 5.39
CA ILE A 135 1.52 13.71 6.24
C ILE A 135 2.91 13.86 5.62
N ARG A 136 3.61 14.93 6.00
CA ARG A 136 5.04 15.11 5.74
C ARG A 136 5.85 14.88 7.01
N ALA A 137 7.13 14.57 6.86
CA ALA A 137 8.05 14.21 7.94
C ALA A 137 8.16 15.30 9.02
N GLU A 138 7.85 16.55 8.69
CA GLU A 138 7.91 17.70 9.59
C GLU A 138 6.62 17.88 10.41
N HIS A 139 5.52 17.25 9.97
CA HIS A 139 4.19 17.38 10.57
C HIS A 139 3.53 16.01 10.75
N MET A 140 4.15 15.15 11.56
CA MET A 140 3.78 13.73 11.72
C MET A 140 2.39 13.45 12.32
N GLU A 141 1.75 14.47 12.90
CA GLU A 141 0.44 14.36 13.55
C GLU A 141 -0.69 15.03 12.77
N ASN A 142 -0.34 15.92 11.82
CA ASN A 142 -1.30 16.79 11.13
C ASN A 142 -1.19 16.62 9.61
N PRO A 143 -2.17 15.96 8.96
CA PRO A 143 -2.19 15.83 7.51
C PRO A 143 -2.16 17.18 6.79
N ASP A 144 -1.46 17.20 5.67
CA ASP A 144 -1.46 18.31 4.72
C ASP A 144 -2.29 17.97 3.46
N GLU A 145 -2.93 16.80 3.43
CA GLU A 145 -3.86 16.38 2.38
C GLU A 145 -5.19 15.95 2.97
N LEU A 146 -6.28 16.48 2.42
CA LEU A 146 -7.59 15.83 2.44
C LEU A 146 -7.72 15.00 1.16
N ARG A 147 -8.06 13.72 1.30
CA ARG A 147 -8.15 12.75 0.20
C ARG A 147 -9.59 12.33 -0.02
N ILE A 148 -10.07 12.49 -1.25
CA ILE A 148 -11.35 11.93 -1.71
C ILE A 148 -11.00 10.68 -2.53
N ASP A 149 -11.50 9.53 -2.11
CA ASP A 149 -11.36 8.26 -2.84
C ASP A 149 -12.74 7.84 -3.34
N LEU A 150 -12.88 7.73 -4.66
CA LEU A 150 -14.09 7.36 -5.36
C LEU A 150 -14.00 5.88 -5.73
N ASP A 151 -14.50 5.01 -4.85
CA ASP A 151 -14.43 3.55 -5.00
C ASP A 151 -15.75 2.98 -5.55
N PRO A 152 -15.79 2.55 -6.82
CA PRO A 152 -17.00 1.98 -7.42
C PRO A 152 -17.36 0.63 -6.79
N VAL A 153 -18.63 0.44 -6.43
CA VAL A 153 -19.16 -0.90 -6.18
C VAL A 153 -19.15 -1.72 -7.50
N PRO A 154 -19.22 -3.07 -7.44
CA PRO A 154 -19.25 -3.88 -8.65
C PRO A 154 -20.38 -3.46 -9.61
N GLY A 155 -20.06 -3.34 -10.91
CA GLY A 155 -21.02 -2.98 -11.96
C GLY A 155 -21.07 -1.49 -12.31
N VAL A 156 -20.42 -0.62 -11.54
CA VAL A 156 -20.37 0.83 -11.82
C VAL A 156 -19.37 1.14 -12.93
N ALA A 157 -19.83 1.88 -13.95
CA ALA A 157 -19.01 2.30 -15.08
C ALA A 157 -18.15 3.54 -14.76
N TRP A 158 -17.07 3.74 -15.52
CA TRP A 158 -16.20 4.91 -15.36
C TRP A 158 -16.95 6.25 -15.53
N SER A 159 -17.93 6.32 -16.45
CA SER A 159 -18.76 7.51 -16.64
C SER A 159 -19.49 7.94 -15.36
N GLN A 160 -19.96 6.99 -14.55
CA GLN A 160 -20.62 7.30 -13.27
C GLN A 160 -19.61 7.82 -12.23
N ILE A 161 -18.36 7.34 -12.26
CA ILE A 161 -17.28 7.88 -11.42
C ILE A 161 -16.97 9.32 -11.81
N VAL A 162 -16.95 9.62 -13.11
CA VAL A 162 -16.80 10.98 -13.64
C VAL A 162 -17.94 11.88 -13.18
N GLU A 163 -19.19 11.41 -13.22
CA GLU A 163 -20.35 12.17 -12.71
C GLU A 163 -20.22 12.50 -11.21
N VAL A 164 -19.82 11.53 -10.38
CA VAL A 164 -19.57 11.78 -8.95
C VAL A 164 -18.39 12.73 -8.73
N ALA A 165 -17.35 12.64 -9.56
CA ALA A 165 -16.21 13.55 -9.50
C ALA A 165 -16.58 15.00 -9.87
N ARG A 166 -17.54 15.22 -10.78
CA ARG A 166 -18.08 16.56 -11.08
C ARG A 166 -18.74 17.16 -9.84
N VAL A 167 -19.59 16.38 -9.18
CA VAL A 167 -20.24 16.78 -7.94
C VAL A 167 -19.20 17.05 -6.84
N ALA A 168 -18.16 16.21 -6.73
CA ALA A 168 -17.05 16.47 -5.82
C ALA A 168 -16.34 17.80 -6.11
N ARG A 169 -16.09 18.14 -7.38
CA ARG A 169 -15.51 19.44 -7.77
C ARG A 169 -16.40 20.62 -7.36
N GLU A 170 -17.71 20.52 -7.58
CA GLU A 170 -18.68 21.55 -7.19
C GLU A 170 -18.69 21.75 -5.67
N VAL A 171 -18.78 20.66 -4.91
CA VAL A 171 -18.72 20.73 -3.45
C VAL A 171 -17.39 21.34 -3.00
N LEU A 172 -16.25 20.91 -3.53
CA LEU A 172 -14.97 21.53 -3.18
C LEU A 172 -14.96 23.04 -3.45
N THR A 173 -15.52 23.48 -4.58
CA THR A 173 -15.63 24.89 -4.96
C THR A 173 -16.46 25.69 -3.95
N ASP A 174 -17.63 25.18 -3.55
CA ASP A 174 -18.51 25.85 -2.57
C ASP A 174 -17.84 26.02 -1.20
N TYR A 175 -16.97 25.09 -0.83
CA TYR A 175 -16.22 25.11 0.41
C TYR A 175 -14.85 25.82 0.28
N GLY A 176 -14.54 26.42 -0.89
CA GLY A 176 -13.31 27.18 -1.12
C GLY A 176 -12.04 26.33 -1.18
N LEU A 177 -12.17 25.07 -1.63
CA LEU A 177 -11.09 24.10 -1.75
C LEU A 177 -10.80 23.81 -3.22
N VAL A 178 -9.53 23.59 -3.55
CA VAL A 178 -9.10 23.18 -4.89
C VAL A 178 -8.79 21.69 -4.89
N GLY A 179 -9.48 20.94 -5.74
CA GLY A 179 -9.27 19.51 -5.95
C GLY A 179 -8.35 19.22 -7.13
N TRP A 180 -7.52 18.19 -6.98
CA TRP A 180 -6.53 17.73 -7.97
C TRP A 180 -6.84 16.26 -8.33
N PRO A 181 -7.57 15.99 -9.43
CA PRO A 181 -8.07 14.67 -9.74
C PRO A 181 -7.01 13.78 -10.38
N LYS A 182 -7.13 12.48 -10.16
CA LYS A 182 -6.31 11.46 -10.80
C LYS A 182 -7.05 10.15 -10.93
N THR A 183 -6.75 9.38 -11.96
CA THR A 183 -7.18 7.97 -11.99
C THR A 183 -6.48 7.21 -10.86
N SER A 184 -7.12 6.16 -10.32
CA SER A 184 -6.43 5.29 -9.35
C SER A 184 -5.42 4.34 -10.02
N GLY A 185 -5.50 4.15 -11.34
CA GLY A 185 -4.83 3.05 -12.06
C GLY A 185 -5.42 1.66 -11.75
N SER A 186 -6.59 1.60 -11.11
CA SER A 186 -7.33 0.35 -10.85
C SER A 186 -8.77 0.48 -11.33
N ARG A 187 -9.75 0.66 -10.43
CA ARG A 187 -11.18 0.82 -10.80
C ARG A 187 -11.73 2.21 -10.49
N GLY A 188 -11.24 2.84 -9.42
CA GLY A 188 -11.72 4.14 -8.93
C GLY A 188 -10.90 5.33 -9.39
N ALA A 189 -11.15 6.46 -8.76
CA ALA A 189 -10.43 7.72 -8.94
C ALA A 189 -10.16 8.38 -7.59
N HIS A 190 -9.11 9.21 -7.51
CA HIS A 190 -8.85 10.00 -6.31
C HIS A 190 -8.89 11.49 -6.66
N VAL A 191 -9.28 12.32 -5.70
CA VAL A 191 -9.12 13.78 -5.76
C VAL A 191 -8.37 14.21 -4.51
N TRP A 192 -7.23 14.86 -4.69
CA TRP A 192 -6.42 15.38 -3.59
C TRP A 192 -6.71 16.85 -3.37
N VAL A 193 -6.68 17.27 -2.10
CA VAL A 193 -6.85 18.66 -1.71
C VAL A 193 -5.71 18.99 -0.75
N ARG A 194 -4.89 19.98 -1.13
CA ARG A 194 -3.85 20.51 -0.25
C ARG A 194 -4.50 21.31 0.87
N ILE A 195 -4.17 21.00 2.12
CA ILE A 195 -4.66 21.71 3.30
C ILE A 195 -3.50 22.12 4.20
N ALA A 196 -3.71 23.14 5.04
CA ALA A 196 -2.70 23.50 6.04
C ALA A 196 -2.51 22.36 7.06
N PRO A 197 -1.27 22.00 7.47
CA PRO A 197 -0.99 20.92 8.42
C PRO A 197 -1.29 21.33 9.88
N GLN A 198 -2.50 21.82 10.13
CA GLN A 198 -2.94 22.37 11.42
C GLN A 198 -3.87 21.41 12.17
N TRP A 199 -4.51 20.48 11.47
CA TRP A 199 -5.54 19.62 12.04
C TRP A 199 -5.05 18.18 12.18
N PRO A 200 -5.35 17.50 13.30
CA PRO A 200 -5.00 16.10 13.45
C PRO A 200 -5.87 15.20 12.55
N PHE A 201 -5.40 13.98 12.25
CA PHE A 201 -6.10 13.00 11.41
C PHE A 201 -7.60 12.84 11.70
N LYS A 202 -8.01 12.82 12.98
CA LYS A 202 -9.43 12.67 13.36
C LYS A 202 -10.28 13.84 12.84
N VAL A 203 -9.75 15.05 12.88
CA VAL A 203 -10.43 16.27 12.44
C VAL A 203 -10.50 16.32 10.91
N VAL A 204 -9.39 15.99 10.23
CA VAL A 204 -9.37 15.88 8.76
C VAL A 204 -10.35 14.80 8.27
N ARG A 205 -10.41 13.65 8.93
CA ARG A 205 -11.39 12.59 8.62
C ARG A 205 -12.84 13.05 8.82
N ALA A 206 -13.13 13.83 9.87
CA ALA A 206 -14.47 14.38 10.09
C ALA A 206 -14.88 15.34 8.96
N ALA A 207 -13.97 16.22 8.52
CA ALA A 207 -14.19 17.06 7.35
C ALA A 207 -14.42 16.23 6.07
N ALA A 208 -13.64 15.16 5.87
CA ALA A 208 -13.81 14.28 4.72
C ALA A 208 -15.14 13.52 4.74
N LEU A 209 -15.63 13.09 5.91
CA LEU A 209 -16.97 12.50 6.04
C LEU A 209 -18.06 13.51 5.71
N ALA A 210 -17.92 14.75 6.18
CA ALA A 210 -18.89 15.80 5.90
C ALA A 210 -18.97 16.11 4.39
N LEU A 211 -17.81 16.18 3.75
CA LEU A 211 -17.69 16.32 2.30
C LEU A 211 -18.34 15.13 1.56
N ALA A 212 -18.07 13.90 1.99
CA ALA A 212 -18.64 12.69 1.40
C ALA A 212 -20.18 12.66 1.51
N ARG A 213 -20.73 13.04 2.67
CA ARG A 213 -22.18 13.17 2.89
C ARG A 213 -22.80 14.26 2.02
N GLU A 214 -22.10 15.36 1.81
CA GLU A 214 -22.59 16.43 0.93
C GLU A 214 -22.58 16.00 -0.55
N ILE A 215 -21.57 15.24 -0.98
CA ILE A 215 -21.55 14.62 -2.32
C ILE A 215 -22.71 13.64 -2.47
N GLU A 216 -22.93 12.75 -1.49
CA GLU A 216 -24.07 11.81 -1.47
C GLU A 216 -25.41 12.56 -1.49
N ARG A 217 -25.55 13.66 -0.75
CA ARG A 217 -26.77 14.47 -0.72
C ARG A 217 -27.10 15.08 -2.10
N ARG A 218 -26.08 15.52 -2.85
CA ARG A 218 -26.26 16.10 -4.20
C ARG A 218 -26.45 15.04 -5.28
N ALA A 219 -25.89 13.85 -5.10
CA ALA A 219 -25.93 12.77 -6.08
C ALA A 219 -26.36 11.41 -5.47
N PRO A 220 -27.53 11.34 -4.79
CA PRO A 220 -27.88 10.18 -3.96
C PRO A 220 -28.13 8.91 -4.77
N ALA A 221 -28.39 9.02 -6.07
CA ALA A 221 -28.58 7.87 -6.96
C ALA A 221 -27.27 7.17 -7.35
N ILE A 222 -26.14 7.89 -7.32
CA ILE A 222 -24.86 7.42 -7.89
C ILE A 222 -23.68 7.50 -6.94
N ALA A 223 -23.82 8.15 -5.78
CA ALA A 223 -22.80 8.25 -4.74
C ALA A 223 -23.33 7.80 -3.39
N THR A 224 -22.44 7.29 -2.53
CA THR A 224 -22.78 6.94 -1.15
C THR A 224 -21.64 7.20 -0.17
N ALA A 225 -21.97 7.62 1.05
CA ALA A 225 -21.06 7.71 2.19
C ALA A 225 -21.40 6.69 3.30
N LYS A 226 -22.19 5.64 2.98
CA LYS A 226 -22.62 4.64 3.95
C LYS A 226 -21.46 3.77 4.45
N TRP A 227 -21.41 3.57 5.76
CA TRP A 227 -20.37 2.77 6.41
C TRP A 227 -20.45 1.30 6.02
N TRP A 228 -21.64 0.70 6.11
CA TRP A 228 -21.87 -0.73 5.88
C TRP A 228 -21.81 -1.03 4.39
N LYS A 229 -21.06 -2.07 4.01
CA LYS A 229 -20.78 -2.37 2.59
C LYS A 229 -22.05 -2.80 1.86
N GLU A 230 -22.95 -3.48 2.56
CA GLU A 230 -24.26 -3.93 2.12
C GLU A 230 -25.25 -2.79 1.84
N GLU A 231 -25.03 -1.61 2.41
CA GLU A 231 -25.84 -0.41 2.16
C GLU A 231 -25.28 0.45 1.02
N ARG A 232 -24.10 0.10 0.49
CA ARG A 232 -23.44 0.91 -0.55
C ARG A 232 -24.00 0.59 -1.92
N HIS A 233 -24.28 1.65 -2.67
CA HIS A 233 -24.59 1.63 -4.09
C HIS A 233 -23.74 2.66 -4.84
N GLY A 234 -23.64 2.54 -6.15
CA GLY A 234 -22.89 3.49 -6.97
C GLY A 234 -21.42 3.63 -6.53
N VAL A 235 -20.95 4.86 -6.43
CA VAL A 235 -19.58 5.18 -6.05
C VAL A 235 -19.53 5.46 -4.56
N PHE A 236 -18.79 4.64 -3.82
CA PHE A 236 -18.51 4.90 -2.41
C PHE A 236 -17.44 5.99 -2.30
N VAL A 237 -17.77 7.09 -1.62
CA VAL A 237 -16.82 8.15 -1.30
C VAL A 237 -16.11 7.76 0.00
N ASP A 238 -14.96 7.08 -0.12
CA ASP A 238 -14.26 6.47 1.01
C ASP A 238 -13.49 7.50 1.85
N TYR A 239 -14.23 8.17 2.74
CA TYR A 239 -13.66 9.11 3.71
C TYR A 239 -12.69 8.45 4.70
N ASN A 240 -12.72 7.12 4.88
CA ASN A 240 -11.80 6.44 5.79
C ASN A 240 -10.36 6.46 5.30
N GLN A 241 -10.08 6.77 4.04
CA GLN A 241 -8.72 6.99 3.55
C GLN A 241 -7.98 8.15 4.25
N ASN A 242 -8.72 9.02 4.93
CA ASN A 242 -8.17 10.10 5.76
C ASN A 242 -7.85 9.66 7.20
N ALA A 243 -8.09 8.40 7.56
CA ALA A 243 -7.68 7.87 8.85
C ALA A 243 -6.16 7.64 8.91
N ARG A 244 -5.59 7.69 10.11
CA ARG A 244 -4.17 7.38 10.33
C ARG A 244 -3.86 5.93 9.93
N ASP A 245 -2.68 5.71 9.34
CA ASP A 245 -2.23 4.42 8.80
C ASP A 245 -3.06 3.90 7.60
N ARG A 246 -3.73 4.82 6.90
CA ARG A 246 -4.28 4.59 5.55
C ARG A 246 -3.39 5.27 4.53
N THR A 247 -3.07 4.54 3.49
CA THR A 247 -2.26 5.02 2.38
C THR A 247 -2.99 4.73 1.07
N THR A 248 -2.81 5.64 0.11
CA THR A 248 -3.40 5.55 -1.22
C THR A 248 -2.28 5.63 -2.23
N ALA A 249 -2.43 4.94 -3.37
CA ALA A 249 -1.46 5.02 -4.46
C ALA A 249 -1.18 6.48 -4.85
N SER A 250 0.10 6.83 -4.90
CA SER A 250 0.57 8.18 -5.25
C SER A 250 0.28 8.57 -6.69
N ALA A 251 0.32 9.87 -6.99
CA ALA A 251 0.49 10.38 -8.34
C ALA A 251 1.63 9.65 -9.07
N TYR A 252 1.40 9.27 -10.33
CA TYR A 252 2.31 8.51 -11.20
C TYR A 252 2.71 7.11 -10.69
N SER A 253 2.12 6.62 -9.60
CA SER A 253 2.35 5.26 -9.10
C SER A 253 1.88 4.23 -10.11
N VAL A 254 2.77 3.33 -10.54
CA VAL A 254 2.39 2.15 -11.31
C VAL A 254 1.60 1.20 -10.41
N ARG A 255 0.52 0.64 -10.93
CA ARG A 255 -0.33 -0.32 -10.22
C ARG A 255 0.00 -1.72 -10.69
N ALA A 256 -0.10 -2.68 -9.77
CA ALA A 256 0.08 -4.11 -10.04
C ALA A 256 -1.12 -4.71 -10.79
N THR A 257 -1.43 -4.12 -11.93
CA THR A 257 -2.43 -4.57 -12.90
C THR A 257 -1.72 -5.29 -14.04
N PRO A 258 -2.38 -6.23 -14.74
CA PRO A 258 -1.78 -6.97 -15.87
C PRO A 258 -1.08 -6.11 -16.92
N ASP A 259 -1.60 -4.91 -17.14
CA ASP A 259 -1.22 -3.93 -18.15
C ASP A 259 -0.36 -2.79 -17.61
N ALA A 260 0.09 -2.87 -16.34
CA ALA A 260 0.92 -1.86 -15.69
C ALA A 260 0.32 -0.44 -15.74
N ARG A 261 -0.99 -0.33 -15.45
CA ARG A 261 -1.69 0.97 -15.38
C ARG A 261 -1.10 1.89 -14.33
N VAL A 262 -1.27 3.18 -14.56
CA VAL A 262 -0.73 4.26 -13.73
C VAL A 262 -1.86 4.99 -13.03
N SER A 263 -1.64 5.35 -11.77
CA SER A 263 -2.45 6.35 -11.08
C SER A 263 -2.13 7.75 -11.64
N MET A 264 -2.80 8.13 -12.74
CA MET A 264 -2.44 9.28 -13.58
C MET A 264 -3.08 10.59 -13.09
N PRO A 265 -2.28 11.59 -12.66
CA PRO A 265 -2.73 12.97 -12.44
C PRO A 265 -3.27 13.59 -13.73
N LEU A 266 -4.40 14.29 -13.64
CA LEU A 266 -5.05 14.92 -14.78
C LEU A 266 -5.55 16.31 -14.40
N SER A 267 -5.67 17.18 -15.40
CA SER A 267 -6.51 18.37 -15.28
C SER A 267 -7.97 17.92 -15.10
N TRP A 268 -8.83 18.78 -14.56
CA TRP A 268 -10.25 18.43 -14.48
C TRP A 268 -10.87 18.15 -15.84
N ASP A 269 -10.50 18.93 -16.86
CA ASP A 269 -11.06 18.79 -18.20
C ASP A 269 -10.62 17.48 -18.85
N ASP A 270 -9.33 17.12 -18.76
CA ASP A 270 -8.83 15.82 -19.22
C ASP A 270 -9.47 14.66 -18.43
N PHE A 271 -9.61 14.81 -17.11
CA PHE A 271 -10.18 13.77 -16.24
C PHE A 271 -11.61 13.40 -16.66
N PHE A 272 -12.41 14.39 -17.04
CA PHE A 272 -13.80 14.18 -17.41
C PHE A 272 -14.00 13.41 -18.72
N THR A 273 -13.01 13.42 -19.60
CA THR A 273 -13.04 12.69 -20.89
C THR A 273 -12.08 11.52 -20.91
N ALA A 274 -11.36 11.26 -19.82
CA ALA A 274 -10.33 10.25 -19.76
C ALA A 274 -10.89 8.83 -19.88
N ASN A 275 -10.13 7.96 -20.53
CA ASN A 275 -10.25 6.52 -20.37
C ASN A 275 -9.09 6.02 -19.50
N PRO A 276 -9.34 5.48 -18.28
CA PRO A 276 -8.28 5.03 -17.38
C PRO A 276 -7.37 3.95 -17.94
N LEU A 277 -7.82 3.21 -18.97
CA LEU A 277 -7.03 2.17 -19.63
C LEU A 277 -5.90 2.74 -20.50
N ASP A 278 -5.98 4.01 -20.89
CA ASP A 278 -4.98 4.65 -21.75
C ASP A 278 -3.70 5.00 -20.99
N PHE A 279 -3.74 4.99 -19.64
CA PHE A 279 -2.63 5.40 -18.79
C PHE A 279 -1.86 4.18 -18.28
N THR A 280 -0.80 3.82 -19.00
CA THR A 280 0.10 2.70 -18.68
C THR A 280 1.52 3.21 -18.53
N LEU A 281 2.37 2.35 -17.95
CA LEU A 281 3.81 2.57 -17.86
C LEU A 281 4.44 3.01 -19.19
N ARG A 282 3.95 2.52 -20.34
CA ARG A 282 4.53 2.84 -21.66
C ARG A 282 3.91 4.07 -22.33
N THR A 283 2.70 4.47 -21.97
CA THR A 283 2.01 5.61 -22.60
C THR A 283 2.23 6.92 -21.85
N VAL A 284 2.30 6.86 -20.52
CA VAL A 284 2.38 8.05 -19.66
C VAL A 284 3.65 8.88 -19.87
N PRO A 285 4.87 8.33 -20.09
CA PRO A 285 6.07 9.15 -20.30
C PRO A 285 5.94 10.16 -21.45
N ALA A 286 5.37 9.75 -22.58
CA ALA A 286 5.13 10.64 -23.71
C ALA A 286 4.09 11.72 -23.39
N MET A 287 3.03 11.37 -22.65
CA MET A 287 2.02 12.33 -22.20
C MET A 287 2.62 13.36 -21.23
N PHE A 288 3.45 12.90 -20.28
CA PHE A 288 4.13 13.76 -19.32
C PHE A 288 5.10 14.72 -20.01
N ALA A 289 5.93 14.23 -20.94
CA ALA A 289 6.84 15.08 -21.71
C ALA A 289 6.11 16.14 -22.55
N ALA A 290 4.93 15.81 -23.08
CA ALA A 290 4.15 16.73 -23.93
C ALA A 290 3.34 17.77 -23.14
N ARG A 291 2.83 17.41 -21.95
CA ARG A 291 1.86 18.22 -21.21
C ARG A 291 2.37 18.75 -19.86
N GLY A 292 3.46 18.19 -19.34
CA GLY A 292 3.94 18.43 -17.99
C GLY A 292 3.09 17.75 -16.91
N ASP A 293 3.32 18.14 -15.66
CA ASP A 293 2.59 17.62 -14.51
C ASP A 293 1.29 18.39 -14.27
N ALA A 294 0.15 17.72 -14.44
CA ALA A 294 -1.16 18.31 -14.18
C ALA A 294 -1.37 18.71 -12.70
N HIS A 295 -0.55 18.20 -11.78
CA HIS A 295 -0.58 18.53 -10.35
C HIS A 295 0.53 19.49 -9.91
N ALA A 296 1.25 20.14 -10.84
CA ALA A 296 2.40 20.99 -10.53
C ALA A 296 2.08 22.08 -9.47
N GLY A 297 0.90 22.68 -9.54
CA GLY A 297 0.46 23.76 -8.63
C GLY A 297 -0.22 23.32 -7.33
N ILE A 298 -0.25 22.01 -6.99
CA ILE A 298 -0.98 21.52 -5.81
C ILE A 298 -0.54 22.19 -4.49
N ASP A 299 0.75 22.48 -4.36
CA ASP A 299 1.32 23.09 -3.16
C ASP A 299 1.10 24.61 -3.10
N GLU A 300 0.60 25.23 -4.17
CA GLU A 300 0.28 26.67 -4.25
C GLU A 300 -1.17 26.96 -3.82
N THR A 301 -2.03 25.94 -3.79
CA THR A 301 -3.46 26.07 -3.47
C THR A 301 -3.80 25.48 -2.09
N VAL A 302 -3.15 25.97 -1.04
CA VAL A 302 -3.39 25.49 0.33
C VAL A 302 -4.76 25.95 0.85
N GLY A 303 -5.69 25.01 1.04
CA GLY A 303 -7.03 25.27 1.53
C GLY A 303 -7.17 25.17 3.06
N SER A 304 -8.25 25.75 3.59
CA SER A 304 -8.71 25.58 4.98
C SER A 304 -9.94 24.67 5.02
N ILE A 305 -9.97 23.71 5.95
CA ILE A 305 -11.12 22.80 6.12
C ILE A 305 -12.18 23.33 7.09
N GLU A 306 -12.03 24.55 7.62
CA GLU A 306 -12.93 25.09 8.66
C GLU A 306 -14.41 25.09 8.26
N LYS A 307 -14.73 25.45 7.01
CA LYS A 307 -16.12 25.39 6.52
C LYS A 307 -16.67 23.96 6.50
N LEU A 308 -15.84 22.96 6.17
CA LEU A 308 -16.23 21.55 6.26
C LEU A 308 -16.38 21.09 7.71
N LEU A 309 -15.64 21.67 8.66
CA LEU A 309 -15.80 21.37 10.08
C LEU A 309 -17.10 21.95 10.65
N VAL A 310 -17.54 23.12 10.17
CA VAL A 310 -18.89 23.65 10.47
C VAL A 310 -19.95 22.67 9.97
N LEU A 311 -19.85 22.24 8.72
CA LEU A 311 -20.76 21.24 8.15
C LEU A 311 -20.74 19.92 8.95
N ALA A 312 -19.55 19.43 9.32
CA ALA A 312 -19.41 18.21 10.12
C ALA A 312 -20.14 18.31 11.46
N LYS A 313 -20.12 19.48 12.09
CA LYS A 313 -20.83 19.73 13.34
C LYS A 313 -22.36 19.73 13.14
N GLU A 314 -22.84 20.29 12.05
CA GLU A 314 -24.28 20.32 11.70
C GLU A 314 -24.82 18.93 11.37
N GLN A 315 -24.03 18.11 10.66
CA GLN A 315 -24.41 16.75 10.28
C GLN A 315 -24.30 15.74 11.43
N GLY A 316 -23.64 16.10 12.53
CA GLY A 316 -23.44 15.23 13.69
C GLY A 316 -22.48 14.07 13.45
N GLU A 317 -22.34 13.22 14.47
CA GLU A 317 -21.41 12.10 14.46
C GLU A 317 -21.80 10.98 13.47
N GLU A 318 -20.86 10.07 13.25
CA GLU A 318 -21.02 8.91 12.39
C GLU A 318 -21.81 7.80 13.12
N GLU A 319 -22.84 7.24 12.48
CA GLU A 319 -23.51 6.01 12.94
C GLU A 319 -22.66 4.77 12.57
N GLY A 320 -21.41 4.76 12.99
CA GLY A 320 -20.50 3.62 12.82
C GLY A 320 -20.61 2.64 13.99
N PRO A 321 -20.13 1.39 13.84
CA PRO A 321 -20.05 0.45 14.95
C PRO A 321 -19.23 1.09 16.08
N ARG A 322 -19.89 1.34 17.22
CA ARG A 322 -19.22 1.85 18.43
C ARG A 322 -18.09 0.89 18.79
N THR A 323 -16.86 1.39 18.78
CA THR A 323 -15.72 0.60 19.25
C THR A 323 -15.89 0.33 20.74
N LYS A 324 -16.37 -0.87 21.09
CA LYS A 324 -16.27 -1.36 22.47
C LYS A 324 -14.80 -1.22 22.89
N LYS A 325 -14.55 -0.58 24.04
CA LYS A 325 -13.23 -0.60 24.68
C LYS A 325 -12.77 -2.06 24.69
N ARG A 326 -11.64 -2.36 24.05
CA ARG A 326 -11.06 -3.69 24.10
C ARG A 326 -10.73 -3.99 25.56
N GLU A 327 -11.49 -4.89 26.17
CA GLU A 327 -11.12 -5.48 27.44
C GLU A 327 -9.71 -6.10 27.32
N PRO A 328 -8.90 -6.06 28.39
CA PRO A 328 -7.61 -6.74 28.38
C PRO A 328 -7.83 -8.21 28.03
N LYS A 329 -7.33 -8.66 26.87
CA LYS A 329 -7.41 -10.07 26.50
C LYS A 329 -6.62 -10.88 27.52
N ALA A 330 -7.26 -11.88 28.13
CA ALA A 330 -6.55 -12.92 28.87
C ALA A 330 -5.44 -13.51 28.00
N LYS A 331 -4.27 -13.81 28.59
CA LYS A 331 -3.16 -14.45 27.86
C LYS A 331 -3.64 -15.83 27.39
N LEU A 332 -3.91 -15.94 26.10
CA LEU A 332 -4.34 -17.19 25.48
C LEU A 332 -3.16 -18.20 25.49
N PRO A 333 -3.42 -19.49 25.78
CA PRO A 333 -2.39 -20.53 25.76
C PRO A 333 -2.07 -20.90 24.30
N VAL A 334 -1.22 -20.10 23.67
CA VAL A 334 -0.88 -20.24 22.24
C VAL A 334 0.51 -20.86 22.08
N ILE A 335 0.60 -21.98 21.34
CA ILE A 335 1.86 -22.63 20.96
C ILE A 335 2.15 -22.42 19.47
N THR A 336 3.42 -22.42 19.07
CA THR A 336 3.82 -22.43 17.66
C THR A 336 4.16 -23.84 17.25
N ILE A 337 3.59 -24.33 16.15
CA ILE A 337 3.75 -25.72 15.72
C ILE A 337 4.48 -25.87 14.39
N ALA A 338 4.47 -24.83 13.54
CA ALA A 338 5.12 -24.86 12.24
C ALA A 338 5.55 -23.44 11.84
N GLN A 339 6.73 -23.35 11.25
CA GLN A 339 7.26 -22.15 10.58
C GLN A 339 7.81 -22.58 9.22
N ALA A 340 7.32 -21.99 8.14
CA ALA A 340 7.78 -22.35 6.79
C ALA A 340 7.86 -21.15 5.86
N LYS A 341 8.73 -21.24 4.86
CA LYS A 341 8.84 -20.24 3.80
C LYS A 341 7.57 -20.16 2.95
N LEU A 342 6.99 -21.31 2.60
CA LEU A 342 5.79 -21.41 1.78
C LEU A 342 4.60 -21.85 2.63
N LYS A 343 3.42 -21.31 2.31
CA LYS A 343 2.17 -21.63 3.02
C LYS A 343 1.83 -23.14 3.00
N PRO A 344 1.98 -23.86 1.86
CA PRO A 344 1.71 -25.30 1.82
C PRO A 344 2.58 -26.08 2.81
N ASP A 345 3.85 -25.73 2.96
CA ASP A 345 4.77 -26.41 3.87
C ASP A 345 4.40 -26.19 5.34
N ALA A 346 3.97 -24.97 5.69
CA ALA A 346 3.46 -24.67 7.01
C ALA A 346 2.19 -25.49 7.30
N LEU A 347 1.26 -25.58 6.32
CA LEU A 347 0.04 -26.40 6.44
C LEU A 347 0.35 -27.89 6.54
N ALA A 348 1.37 -28.39 5.86
CA ALA A 348 1.83 -29.78 6.03
C ALA A 348 2.35 -30.03 7.46
N GLY A 349 2.99 -29.03 8.08
CA GLY A 349 3.38 -29.08 9.50
C GLY A 349 2.18 -29.16 10.44
N LEU A 350 1.09 -28.44 10.15
CA LEU A 350 -0.17 -28.56 10.89
C LEU A 350 -0.74 -29.98 10.82
N GLU A 351 -0.76 -30.60 9.65
CA GLU A 351 -1.28 -31.96 9.51
C GLU A 351 -0.40 -32.99 10.24
N ARG A 352 0.93 -32.83 10.24
CA ARG A 352 1.83 -33.66 11.08
C ARG A 352 1.55 -33.48 12.57
N TRP A 353 1.35 -32.24 13.02
CA TRP A 353 1.03 -31.96 14.41
C TRP A 353 -0.31 -32.58 14.83
N LYS A 354 -1.35 -32.49 13.99
CA LYS A 354 -2.65 -33.13 14.24
C LYS A 354 -2.54 -34.66 14.31
N ALA A 355 -1.74 -35.26 13.43
CA ALA A 355 -1.49 -36.71 13.45
C ALA A 355 -0.75 -37.15 14.72
N LYS A 356 0.14 -36.31 15.24
CA LYS A 356 0.87 -36.54 16.50
C LYS A 356 -0.02 -36.37 17.74
N TYR A 357 -0.98 -35.45 17.70
CA TYR A 357 -1.88 -35.12 18.82
C TYR A 357 -3.36 -35.21 18.44
N PRO A 358 -3.87 -36.40 18.04
CA PRO A 358 -5.22 -36.55 17.51
C PRO A 358 -6.31 -36.15 18.51
N GLU A 359 -6.15 -36.52 19.79
CA GLU A 359 -7.10 -36.21 20.87
C GLU A 359 -7.20 -34.70 21.15
N ILE A 360 -6.08 -33.98 21.00
CA ILE A 360 -6.05 -32.52 21.18
C ILE A 360 -6.63 -31.85 19.93
N ALA A 361 -6.27 -32.34 18.74
CA ALA A 361 -6.77 -31.82 17.47
C ALA A 361 -8.30 -31.90 17.38
N ALA A 362 -8.92 -32.96 17.92
CA ALA A 362 -10.37 -33.12 17.98
C ALA A 362 -11.07 -32.04 18.84
N LYS A 363 -10.34 -31.37 19.75
CA LYS A 363 -10.86 -30.31 20.62
C LYS A 363 -10.68 -28.90 20.04
N LEU A 364 -10.01 -28.78 18.90
CA LEU A 364 -9.76 -27.48 18.26
C LEU A 364 -10.92 -27.08 17.37
N ALA A 365 -11.40 -25.85 17.54
CA ALA A 365 -12.26 -25.23 16.54
C ALA A 365 -11.40 -24.62 15.40
N PRO A 366 -11.96 -24.40 14.19
CA PRO A 366 -11.21 -23.79 13.10
C PRO A 366 -10.52 -22.46 13.46
N GLU A 367 -11.15 -21.65 14.33
CA GLU A 367 -10.58 -20.39 14.81
C GLU A 367 -9.41 -20.55 15.81
N ASP A 368 -9.20 -21.75 16.36
CA ASP A 368 -8.05 -22.04 17.22
C ASP A 368 -6.77 -22.30 16.42
N ILE A 369 -6.90 -22.48 15.10
CA ILE A 369 -5.77 -22.64 14.16
C ILE A 369 -5.41 -21.27 13.61
N LEU A 370 -4.37 -20.67 14.16
CA LEU A 370 -3.90 -19.33 13.81
C LEU A 370 -2.83 -19.42 12.73
N ILE A 371 -3.19 -19.05 11.50
CA ILE A 371 -2.25 -19.00 10.37
C ILE A 371 -1.77 -17.56 10.23
N ASP A 372 -0.55 -17.29 10.71
CA ASP A 372 0.08 -15.99 10.55
C ASP A 372 0.89 -15.93 9.24
N THR A 373 0.75 -14.81 8.53
CA THR A 373 1.71 -14.42 7.50
C THR A 373 2.67 -13.40 8.12
N ASN A 374 3.92 -13.80 8.26
CA ASN A 374 4.98 -12.97 8.82
C ASN A 374 5.88 -12.41 7.73
N ARG A 375 6.60 -11.35 8.09
CA ARG A 375 7.44 -10.57 7.18
C ARG A 375 8.90 -10.99 7.34
N GLY A 376 9.49 -11.54 6.28
CA GLY A 376 10.94 -11.69 6.14
C GLY A 376 11.57 -10.46 5.49
N ARG A 377 12.86 -10.53 5.15
CA ARG A 377 13.60 -9.39 4.55
C ARG A 377 13.19 -9.10 3.11
N ALA A 378 12.87 -10.15 2.35
CA ALA A 378 12.52 -10.06 0.93
C ALA A 378 11.26 -10.85 0.56
N THR A 379 10.85 -11.81 1.39
CA THR A 379 9.66 -12.64 1.17
C THR A 379 8.85 -12.76 2.46
N ALA A 380 7.55 -13.06 2.31
CA ALA A 380 6.74 -13.52 3.43
C ALA A 380 7.18 -14.92 3.87
N TRP A 381 6.88 -15.27 5.12
CA TRP A 381 6.97 -16.63 5.65
C TRP A 381 5.75 -16.88 6.56
N TYR A 382 5.44 -18.14 6.80
CA TYR A 382 4.18 -18.55 7.42
C TYR A 382 4.46 -19.21 8.75
N ARG A 383 3.65 -18.88 9.75
CA ARG A 383 3.69 -19.52 11.07
C ARG A 383 2.31 -20.02 11.41
N ILE A 384 2.22 -21.28 11.82
CA ILE A 384 0.99 -21.84 12.38
C ILE A 384 1.13 -21.92 13.89
N ARG A 385 0.14 -21.35 14.57
CA ARG A 385 0.01 -21.42 16.02
C ARG A 385 -1.33 -22.04 16.38
N ILE A 386 -1.36 -22.77 17.49
CA ILE A 386 -2.57 -23.38 18.03
C ILE A 386 -2.95 -22.67 19.32
N ASN A 387 -4.19 -22.22 19.40
CA ASN A 387 -4.78 -21.68 20.61
C ASN A 387 -5.44 -22.82 21.41
N LEU A 388 -4.83 -23.21 22.53
CA LEU A 388 -5.27 -24.32 23.36
C LEU A 388 -6.37 -23.92 24.36
N LYS A 389 -7.19 -22.89 24.04
CA LYS A 389 -8.23 -22.36 24.94
C LYS A 389 -9.25 -23.42 25.36
N ASN A 390 -9.53 -24.37 24.47
CA ASN A 390 -10.50 -25.45 24.64
C ASN A 390 -9.85 -26.76 25.16
N VAL A 391 -8.52 -26.74 25.39
CA VAL A 391 -7.76 -27.90 25.86
C VAL A 391 -7.49 -27.73 27.35
N PRO A 392 -7.95 -28.66 28.20
CA PRO A 392 -7.66 -28.64 29.64
C PRO A 392 -6.15 -28.54 29.88
N GLU A 393 -5.73 -27.76 30.88
CA GLU A 393 -4.31 -27.46 31.10
C GLU A 393 -3.45 -28.71 31.29
N ALA A 394 -3.99 -29.73 31.98
CA ALA A 394 -3.33 -31.01 32.19
C ALA A 394 -3.13 -31.84 30.91
N GLU A 395 -3.85 -31.52 29.83
CA GLU A 395 -3.81 -32.23 28.56
C GLU A 395 -3.07 -31.44 27.46
N ARG A 396 -2.59 -30.24 27.77
CA ARG A 396 -1.91 -29.41 26.77
C ARG A 396 -0.58 -30.06 26.37
N PRO A 397 -0.27 -30.13 25.07
CA PRO A 397 1.01 -30.66 24.63
C PRO A 397 2.13 -29.72 25.07
N PRO A 398 3.35 -30.26 25.31
CA PRO A 398 4.51 -29.44 25.61
C PRO A 398 4.82 -28.50 24.44
N ALA A 399 5.48 -27.38 24.73
CA ALA A 399 6.01 -26.52 23.68
C ALA A 399 7.19 -27.22 23.01
N GLU A 400 7.03 -27.63 21.76
CA GLU A 400 8.06 -28.26 20.94
C GLU A 400 8.62 -27.28 19.90
N PRO A 401 9.82 -27.54 19.35
CA PRO A 401 10.29 -26.83 18.17
C PRO A 401 9.26 -26.94 17.03
N PRO A 402 9.03 -25.86 16.26
CA PRO A 402 8.15 -25.92 15.10
C PRO A 402 8.62 -26.97 14.09
N ASP A 403 7.71 -27.65 13.42
CA ASP A 403 8.05 -28.55 12.31
C ASP A 403 7.18 -28.22 11.08
N PRO A 404 7.73 -27.64 10.00
CA PRO A 404 9.15 -27.27 9.85
C PRO A 404 9.56 -26.10 10.76
N ASP A 405 10.86 -25.97 11.04
CA ASP A 405 11.46 -24.86 11.83
C ASP A 405 12.21 -23.87 10.94
N TYR A 406 11.50 -23.23 10.02
CA TYR A 406 12.12 -22.22 9.15
C TYR A 406 12.45 -20.95 9.94
N ASP A 407 13.74 -20.62 10.05
CA ASP A 407 14.20 -19.32 10.54
C ASP A 407 14.47 -18.36 9.36
N PRO A 408 13.65 -17.30 9.18
CA PRO A 408 13.86 -16.30 8.12
C PRO A 408 15.18 -15.52 8.22
N LYS A 409 15.89 -15.57 9.37
CA LYS A 409 17.18 -14.89 9.55
C LYS A 409 18.35 -15.64 8.90
N THR A 410 18.21 -16.94 8.66
CA THR A 410 19.32 -17.79 8.16
C THR A 410 19.50 -17.72 6.64
N GLU A 411 18.49 -17.26 5.88
CA GLU A 411 18.53 -17.24 4.40
C GLU A 411 19.53 -16.25 3.78
N TYR A 412 20.08 -15.32 4.56
CA TYR A 412 20.98 -14.27 4.05
C TYR A 412 22.17 -14.01 4.98
N GLY A 413 22.57 -15.05 5.74
CA GLY A 413 23.75 -15.05 6.60
C GLY A 413 25.05 -14.91 5.81
#